data_AF-A0A919NK56-F1
#
_entry.id   AF-A0A919NK56-F1
#
_cell.length_a   1.000
_cell.length_b   1.000
_cell.length_c   1.000
_cell.angle_alpha   90.00
_cell.angle_beta   90.00
_cell.angle_gamma   90.00
#
_symmetry.space_group_name_H-M   'P 1'
#
loop_
_entity.id
_entity.type
_entity.pdbx_description
1 polymer ?
#
loop_
_entity_poly.entity_id
_entity_poly.type
_entity_poly.pdbx_seq_one_letter_code
_entity_poly.pdbx_strand_id
1 'polypeptide(L)'
;MSAQDPASDAERPSSNGLFLALAALIWMAAMLWSARASITGRADAEMEVTSTAYALPGAVSASLVAGAAAGLAVLAVFTRRRDFGSTVRFAIATGTGLVLGLAGAMTIITINTEGWIYAVVGGTIAAAATIGGALAGFRQARVLGAVCWAAIGVFLVGFVLNLFQDEVLKVLGSGSTQSSQANAAELFTFLQSLLSGLAAGLISYKILRRGRPAVAWPFYALAGGGPGLLLVIGEGLTRTAGSRVLDLAGKVSELEQTVQQMLSGARFNSALIVLFVGAISATVAIGRTIRPAAAEEPALGEVV
;
A
#
# COMPACT_ATOMS: atom_id res chain seq x y z
N MET A 1 20.00 37.69 29.68
CA MET A 1 19.88 37.02 28.35
C MET A 1 20.05 35.53 28.60
N SER A 2 18.96 34.77 28.63
CA SER A 2 18.98 33.34 28.94
C SER A 2 19.27 32.57 27.66
N ALA A 3 20.30 31.72 27.67
CA ALA A 3 20.61 30.81 26.57
C ALA A 3 19.43 29.85 26.35
N GLN A 4 18.85 29.89 25.16
CA GLN A 4 17.90 28.88 24.70
C GLN A 4 18.67 27.58 24.48
N ASP A 5 18.40 26.58 25.31
CA ASP A 5 18.89 25.22 25.16
C ASP A 5 18.38 24.63 23.83
N PRO A 6 19.25 24.28 22.87
CA PRO A 6 18.85 23.65 21.61
C PRO A 6 18.40 22.18 21.76
N ALA A 7 18.38 21.65 22.99
CA ALA A 7 18.10 20.24 23.27
C ALA A 7 16.61 19.89 23.45
N SER A 8 15.71 20.89 23.47
CA SER A 8 14.30 20.67 23.82
C SER A 8 13.36 20.28 22.66
N ASP A 9 13.86 20.24 21.42
CA ASP A 9 13.08 19.83 20.23
C ASP A 9 13.25 18.33 19.86
N ALA A 10 14.00 17.57 20.65
CA ALA A 10 14.14 16.14 20.47
C ALA A 10 12.85 15.40 20.87
N GLU A 11 12.14 14.91 19.84
CA GLU A 11 11.21 13.77 19.90
C GLU A 11 9.93 13.97 20.71
N ARG A 12 9.17 15.02 20.39
CA ARG A 12 7.72 14.85 20.46
C ARG A 12 7.30 13.79 19.44
N PRO A 13 6.48 12.80 19.83
CA PRO A 13 5.87 11.90 18.85
C PRO A 13 5.15 12.72 17.80
N SER A 14 5.55 12.58 16.54
CA SER A 14 4.84 13.27 15.47
C SER A 14 3.40 12.75 15.48
N SER A 15 2.45 13.62 15.83
CA SER A 15 1.00 13.37 15.79
C SER A 15 0.57 12.60 14.52
N ASN A 16 1.31 12.84 13.43
CA ASN A 16 1.23 12.16 12.13
C ASN A 16 1.28 10.62 12.18
N GLY A 17 1.99 9.99 13.13
CA GLY A 17 2.09 8.53 13.20
C GLY A 17 0.80 7.86 13.67
N LEU A 18 0.11 8.47 14.65
CA LEU A 18 -1.20 8.01 15.11
C LEU A 18 -2.28 8.28 14.06
N PHE A 19 -2.24 9.44 13.41
CA PHE A 19 -3.16 9.73 12.30
C PHE A 19 -2.99 8.77 11.12
N LEU A 20 -1.76 8.39 10.79
CA LEU A 20 -1.49 7.40 9.77
C LEU A 20 -2.08 6.03 10.15
N ALA A 21 -1.84 5.57 11.38
CA ALA A 21 -2.40 4.32 11.87
C ALA A 21 -3.93 4.35 11.85
N LEU A 22 -4.55 5.44 12.32
CA LEU A 22 -6.00 5.60 12.29
C LEU A 22 -6.55 5.58 10.86
N ALA A 23 -5.94 6.34 9.94
CA ALA A 23 -6.36 6.36 8.53
C ALA A 23 -6.24 4.99 7.87
N ALA A 24 -5.14 4.27 8.13
CA ALA A 24 -4.94 2.91 7.60
C ALA A 24 -5.92 1.90 8.21
N LEU A 25 -6.24 2.02 9.51
CA LEU A 25 -7.24 1.18 10.18
C LEU A 25 -8.66 1.46 9.66
N ILE A 26 -9.02 2.72 9.45
CA ILE A 26 -10.30 3.10 8.82
C ILE A 26 -10.39 2.49 7.42
N TRP A 27 -9.32 2.60 6.64
CA TRP A 27 -9.26 2.01 5.30
C TRP A 27 -9.39 0.49 5.34
N MET A 28 -8.63 -0.20 6.21
CA MET A 28 -8.75 -1.66 6.39
C MET A 28 -10.17 -2.06 6.81
N ALA A 29 -10.76 -1.36 7.78
CA ALA A 29 -12.13 -1.63 8.22
C ALA A 29 -13.15 -1.44 7.10
N ALA A 30 -13.02 -0.37 6.31
CA ALA A 30 -13.87 -0.12 5.15
C ALA A 30 -13.75 -1.23 4.09
N MET A 31 -12.53 -1.69 3.79
CA MET A 31 -12.31 -2.77 2.81
C MET A 31 -12.84 -4.12 3.31
N LEU A 32 -12.66 -4.45 4.59
CA LEU A 32 -13.19 -5.67 5.18
C LEU A 32 -14.72 -5.65 5.25
N TRP A 33 -15.30 -4.50 5.60
CA TRP A 33 -16.75 -4.31 5.55
C TRP A 33 -17.28 -4.48 4.12
N SER A 34 -16.65 -3.81 3.16
CA SER A 34 -17.03 -3.90 1.74
C SER A 34 -16.93 -5.33 1.22
N ALA A 35 -15.88 -6.06 1.58
CA ALA A 35 -15.70 -7.46 1.23
C ALA A 35 -16.82 -8.32 1.84
N ARG A 36 -17.06 -8.19 3.15
CA ARG A 36 -18.11 -8.95 3.85
C ARG A 36 -19.49 -8.69 3.24
N ALA A 37 -19.85 -7.43 3.02
CA ALA A 37 -21.14 -7.08 2.42
C ALA A 37 -21.30 -7.64 1.00
N SER A 38 -20.23 -7.66 0.20
CA SER A 38 -20.23 -8.22 -1.15
C SER A 38 -20.42 -9.74 -1.15
N ILE A 39 -19.90 -10.41 -0.14
CA ILE A 39 -19.98 -11.87 0.05
C ILE A 39 -21.37 -12.27 0.54
N THR A 40 -21.84 -11.68 1.65
CA THR A 40 -23.12 -12.06 2.28
C THR A 40 -24.35 -11.58 1.52
N GLY A 41 -24.18 -10.66 0.56
CA GLY A 41 -25.27 -10.13 -0.27
C GLY A 41 -25.65 -11.00 -1.47
N ARG A 42 -25.08 -12.20 -1.62
CA ARG A 42 -25.28 -13.08 -2.79
C ARG A 42 -26.16 -14.28 -2.44
N ALA A 43 -26.97 -14.73 -3.42
CA ALA A 43 -27.91 -15.84 -3.25
C ALA A 43 -27.30 -17.22 -3.53
N ASP A 44 -26.25 -17.28 -4.37
CA ASP A 44 -25.64 -18.53 -4.84
C ASP A 44 -24.16 -18.66 -4.43
N ALA A 45 -23.75 -19.87 -4.05
CA ALA A 45 -22.40 -20.18 -3.58
C ALA A 45 -21.30 -19.94 -4.64
N GLU A 46 -21.61 -20.10 -5.93
CA GLU A 46 -20.65 -19.86 -7.02
C GLU A 46 -20.35 -18.35 -7.16
N MET A 47 -21.40 -17.51 -7.11
CA MET A 47 -21.26 -16.05 -7.11
C MET A 47 -20.55 -15.52 -5.86
N GLU A 48 -20.66 -16.25 -4.74
CA GLU A 48 -19.96 -15.93 -3.50
C GLU A 48 -18.42 -16.10 -3.65
N VAL A 49 -17.97 -17.19 -4.28
CA VAL A 49 -16.55 -17.43 -4.55
C VAL A 49 -15.98 -16.36 -5.48
N THR A 50 -16.69 -16.04 -6.56
CA THR A 50 -16.31 -15.00 -7.52
C THR A 50 -16.21 -13.64 -6.84
N SER A 51 -17.23 -13.22 -6.08
CA SER A 51 -17.23 -11.94 -5.37
C SER A 51 -16.13 -11.84 -4.30
N THR A 52 -15.84 -12.94 -3.62
CA THR A 52 -14.73 -13.04 -2.66
C THR A 52 -13.40 -12.77 -3.36
N ALA A 53 -13.16 -13.41 -4.51
CA ALA A 53 -11.93 -13.22 -5.28
C ALA A 53 -11.73 -11.77 -5.77
N TYR A 54 -12.83 -11.05 -6.06
CA TYR A 54 -12.77 -9.64 -6.46
C TYR A 54 -12.53 -8.67 -5.30
N ALA A 55 -13.06 -8.96 -4.11
CA ALA A 55 -12.93 -8.07 -2.95
C ALA A 55 -11.58 -8.21 -2.21
N LEU A 56 -10.93 -9.36 -2.36
CA LEU A 56 -9.71 -9.75 -1.62
C LEU A 56 -8.49 -8.84 -1.85
N PRO A 57 -8.13 -8.48 -3.10
CA PRO A 57 -6.89 -7.72 -3.36
C PRO A 57 -6.85 -6.40 -2.60
N GLY A 58 -8.00 -5.72 -2.52
CA GLY A 58 -8.12 -4.46 -1.81
C GLY A 58 -8.02 -4.61 -0.29
N ALA A 59 -8.67 -5.64 0.28
CA ALA A 59 -8.58 -5.94 1.71
C ALA A 59 -7.16 -6.35 2.14
N VAL A 60 -6.47 -7.15 1.32
CA VAL A 60 -5.06 -7.55 1.55
C VAL A 60 -4.14 -6.34 1.52
N SER A 61 -4.28 -5.47 0.51
CA SER A 61 -3.47 -4.26 0.39
C SER A 61 -3.68 -3.31 1.57
N ALA A 62 -4.93 -3.10 1.98
CA ALA A 62 -5.26 -2.29 3.16
C ALA A 62 -4.69 -2.91 4.45
N SER A 63 -4.73 -4.25 4.58
CA SER A 63 -4.19 -4.97 5.74
C SER A 63 -2.67 -4.84 5.84
N LEU A 64 -1.93 -4.95 4.73
CA LEU A 64 -0.48 -4.68 4.66
C LEU A 64 -0.15 -3.28 5.20
N VAL A 65 -0.86 -2.26 4.72
CA VAL A 65 -0.60 -0.87 5.11
C VAL A 65 -1.01 -0.61 6.56
N ALA A 66 -2.14 -1.15 7.01
CA ALA A 66 -2.60 -1.03 8.38
C ALA A 66 -1.65 -1.71 9.36
N GLY A 67 -1.15 -2.91 9.04
CA GLY A 67 -0.12 -3.60 9.82
C GLY A 67 1.15 -2.78 9.97
N ALA A 68 1.65 -2.20 8.86
CA ALA A 68 2.84 -1.35 8.87
C ALA A 68 2.62 -0.06 9.69
N ALA A 69 1.51 0.64 9.46
CA ALA A 69 1.18 1.87 10.15
C ALA A 69 0.95 1.67 11.65
N ALA A 70 0.22 0.62 12.03
CA ALA A 70 -0.01 0.25 13.42
C ALA A 70 1.30 -0.17 14.11
N GLY A 71 2.12 -1.00 13.44
CA GLY A 71 3.44 -1.39 13.94
C GLY A 71 4.34 -0.18 14.20
N LEU A 72 4.37 0.80 13.27
CA LEU A 72 5.10 2.06 13.47
C LEU A 72 4.56 2.87 14.65
N ALA A 73 3.23 2.99 14.78
CA ALA A 73 2.60 3.73 15.86
C ALA A 73 2.88 3.09 17.23
N VAL A 74 2.77 1.77 17.32
CA VAL A 74 3.05 1.01 18.54
C VAL A 74 4.53 1.13 18.93
N LEU A 75 5.45 0.93 17.98
CA LEU A 75 6.87 1.15 18.22
C LEU A 75 7.15 2.58 18.72
N ALA A 76 6.54 3.59 18.11
CA ALA A 76 6.69 4.99 18.53
C ALA A 76 6.10 5.30 19.90
N VAL A 77 5.26 4.43 20.49
CA VAL A 77 4.83 4.54 21.89
C VAL A 77 5.83 3.86 22.81
N PHE A 78 6.30 2.66 22.45
CA PHE A 78 7.20 1.87 23.27
C PHE A 78 8.63 2.45 23.33
N THR A 79 9.17 2.90 22.19
CA THR A 79 10.54 3.43 22.13
C THR A 79 10.71 4.76 22.85
N ARG A 80 9.62 5.48 23.17
CA ARG A 80 9.69 6.70 24.00
C ARG A 80 10.24 6.46 25.39
N ARG A 81 10.12 5.23 25.90
CA ARG A 81 10.46 4.90 27.29
C ARG A 81 11.73 4.06 27.40
N ARG A 82 12.17 3.41 26.32
CA ARG A 82 13.34 2.52 26.28
C ARG A 82 13.83 2.33 24.85
N ASP A 83 15.14 2.33 24.69
CA ASP A 83 15.77 1.81 23.48
C ASP A 83 15.69 0.28 23.46
N PHE A 84 15.12 -0.25 22.38
CA PHE A 84 15.02 -1.69 22.17
C PHE A 84 16.07 -2.16 21.16
N GLY A 85 16.63 -3.34 21.40
CA GLY A 85 17.40 -4.06 20.39
C GLY A 85 16.55 -4.40 19.16
N SER A 86 17.21 -4.67 18.04
CA SER A 86 16.57 -4.97 16.75
C SER A 86 15.56 -6.12 16.84
N THR A 87 15.88 -7.17 17.58
CA THR A 87 15.01 -8.34 17.78
C THR A 87 13.69 -7.98 18.46
N VAL A 88 13.74 -7.24 19.56
CA VAL A 88 12.53 -6.85 20.32
C VAL A 88 11.67 -5.91 19.49
N ARG A 89 12.29 -4.96 18.78
CA ARG A 89 11.59 -4.07 17.85
C ARG A 89 10.83 -4.86 16.77
N PHE A 90 11.49 -5.85 16.16
CA PHE A 90 10.87 -6.67 15.12
C PHE A 90 9.75 -7.55 15.68
N ALA A 91 9.93 -8.10 16.88
CA ALA A 91 8.90 -8.89 17.58
C ALA A 91 7.66 -8.06 17.90
N ILE A 92 7.82 -6.84 18.44
CA ILE A 92 6.70 -5.92 18.72
C ILE A 92 5.96 -5.54 17.42
N ALA A 93 6.71 -5.19 16.37
CA ALA A 93 6.14 -4.76 15.11
C ALA A 93 5.37 -5.88 14.40
N THR A 94 5.98 -7.06 14.30
CA THR A 94 5.36 -8.27 13.74
C THR A 94 4.16 -8.71 14.57
N GLY A 95 4.28 -8.70 15.90
CA GLY A 95 3.19 -9.04 16.82
C GLY A 95 2.01 -8.09 16.71
N THR A 96 2.26 -6.79 16.52
CA THR A 96 1.21 -5.80 16.27
C THR A 96 0.46 -6.11 14.97
N GLY A 97 1.20 -6.40 13.90
CA GLY A 97 0.62 -6.81 12.62
C GLY A 97 -0.19 -8.10 12.72
N LEU A 98 0.29 -9.09 13.49
CA LEU A 98 -0.40 -10.35 13.73
C LEU A 98 -1.71 -10.15 14.50
N VAL A 99 -1.69 -9.41 15.60
CA VAL A 99 -2.91 -9.14 16.39
C VAL A 99 -3.96 -8.43 15.55
N LEU A 100 -3.54 -7.40 14.79
CA LEU A 100 -4.43 -6.67 13.90
C LEU A 100 -4.95 -7.58 12.77
N GLY A 101 -4.08 -8.42 12.22
CA GLY A 101 -4.41 -9.39 11.19
C GLY A 101 -5.42 -10.43 11.65
N LEU A 102 -5.28 -10.97 12.86
CA LEU A 102 -6.22 -11.89 13.46
C LEU A 102 -7.57 -11.22 13.72
N ALA A 103 -7.58 -9.98 14.20
CA ALA A 103 -8.81 -9.20 14.36
C ALA A 103 -9.53 -8.99 13.01
N GLY A 104 -8.80 -8.67 11.95
CA GLY A 104 -9.33 -8.58 10.59
C GLY A 104 -9.85 -9.93 10.07
N ALA A 105 -9.08 -11.01 10.26
CA ALA A 105 -9.45 -12.35 9.84
C ALA A 105 -10.77 -12.83 10.46
N MET A 106 -10.99 -12.52 11.75
CA MET A 106 -12.24 -12.87 12.44
C MET A 106 -13.47 -12.25 11.77
N THR A 107 -13.36 -11.07 11.15
CA THR A 107 -14.50 -10.44 10.44
C THR A 107 -14.95 -11.23 9.21
N ILE A 108 -14.05 -12.01 8.60
CA ILE A 108 -14.32 -12.82 7.41
C ILE A 108 -14.66 -14.26 7.80
N ILE A 109 -13.90 -14.87 8.72
CA ILE A 109 -14.11 -16.26 9.15
C ILE A 109 -15.50 -16.44 9.78
N THR A 110 -16.02 -15.41 10.45
CA THR A 110 -17.36 -15.45 11.05
C THR A 110 -18.51 -15.33 10.05
N ILE A 111 -18.23 -15.22 8.74
CA ILE A 111 -19.26 -15.35 7.70
C ILE A 111 -19.80 -16.78 7.67
N ASN A 112 -18.91 -17.78 7.71
CA ASN A 112 -19.26 -19.18 7.88
C ASN A 112 -18.08 -19.93 8.51
N THR A 113 -18.32 -20.49 9.70
CA THR A 113 -17.29 -21.17 10.49
C THR A 113 -16.95 -22.58 10.00
N GLU A 114 -17.80 -23.16 9.14
CA GLU A 114 -17.62 -24.49 8.56
C GLU A 114 -16.90 -24.42 7.19
N GLY A 115 -16.89 -23.24 6.55
CA GLY A 115 -16.30 -23.03 5.22
C GLY A 115 -14.80 -22.77 5.23
N TRP A 116 -14.03 -23.69 4.64
CA TRP A 116 -12.56 -23.55 4.50
C TRP A 116 -12.13 -22.33 3.66
N ILE A 117 -12.98 -21.85 2.76
CA ILE A 117 -12.70 -20.67 1.90
C ILE A 117 -12.47 -19.43 2.75
N TYR A 118 -13.35 -19.13 3.72
CA TYR A 118 -13.19 -17.95 4.58
C TYR A 118 -11.99 -18.06 5.52
N ALA A 119 -11.59 -19.28 5.90
CA ALA A 119 -10.35 -19.51 6.65
C ALA A 119 -9.11 -19.15 5.81
N VAL A 120 -9.08 -19.49 4.52
CA VAL A 120 -7.99 -19.10 3.61
C VAL A 120 -7.97 -17.59 3.40
N VAL A 121 -9.13 -16.96 3.18
CA VAL A 121 -9.21 -15.49 3.03
C VAL A 121 -8.78 -14.78 4.31
N GLY A 122 -9.30 -15.19 5.46
CA GLY A 122 -8.94 -14.65 6.77
C GLY A 122 -7.44 -14.84 7.06
N GLY A 123 -6.89 -16.02 6.75
CA GLY A 123 -5.46 -16.28 6.86
C GLY A 123 -4.61 -15.38 5.98
N THR A 124 -5.09 -15.05 4.78
CA THR A 124 -4.40 -14.13 3.84
C THR A 124 -4.38 -12.70 4.39
N ILE A 125 -5.49 -12.24 4.96
CA ILE A 125 -5.59 -10.95 5.66
C ILE A 125 -4.63 -10.91 6.85
N ALA A 126 -4.59 -11.98 7.66
CA ALA A 126 -3.70 -12.08 8.80
C ALA A 126 -2.22 -12.06 8.39
N ALA A 127 -1.85 -12.81 7.35
CA ALA A 127 -0.51 -12.83 6.78
C ALA A 127 -0.11 -11.45 6.25
N ALA A 128 -1.00 -10.79 5.51
CA ALA A 128 -0.81 -9.45 4.97
C ALA A 128 -0.51 -8.42 6.07
N ALA A 129 -1.35 -8.35 7.10
CA ALA A 129 -1.13 -7.44 8.23
C ALA A 129 0.16 -7.78 9.02
N THR A 130 0.48 -9.06 9.17
CA THR A 130 1.72 -9.51 9.83
C THR A 130 2.96 -9.07 9.05
N ILE A 131 2.97 -9.26 7.73
CA ILE A 131 4.05 -8.80 6.84
C ILE A 131 4.18 -7.29 6.92
N GLY A 132 3.06 -6.56 6.86
CA GLY A 132 3.03 -5.12 7.06
C GLY A 132 3.69 -4.70 8.37
N GLY A 133 3.28 -5.32 9.48
CA GLY A 133 3.87 -5.10 10.80
C GLY A 133 5.37 -5.39 10.84
N ALA A 134 5.81 -6.48 10.23
CA ALA A 134 7.23 -6.82 10.12
C ALA A 134 8.05 -5.72 9.40
N LEU A 135 7.50 -5.08 8.35
CA LEU A 135 8.16 -3.96 7.68
C LEU A 135 8.43 -2.79 8.64
N ALA A 136 7.56 -2.54 9.63
CA ALA A 136 7.79 -1.48 10.62
C ALA A 136 8.99 -1.75 11.54
N GLY A 137 9.44 -3.00 11.61
CA GLY A 137 10.68 -3.40 12.28
C GLY A 137 11.94 -2.78 11.68
N PHE A 138 11.94 -2.36 10.40
CA PHE A 138 13.09 -1.73 9.76
C PHE A 138 13.41 -0.35 10.33
N ARG A 139 14.71 -0.01 10.43
CA ARG A 139 15.19 1.26 11.05
C ARG A 139 14.70 2.54 10.35
N GLN A 140 14.15 2.45 9.14
CA GLN A 140 13.73 3.59 8.33
C GLN A 140 12.24 3.96 8.51
N ALA A 141 11.84 4.26 9.75
CA ALA A 141 10.44 4.54 10.10
C ALA A 141 9.80 5.69 9.28
N ARG A 142 10.58 6.75 8.98
CA ARG A 142 10.11 7.88 8.16
C ARG A 142 9.82 7.49 6.72
N VAL A 143 10.66 6.63 6.14
CA VAL A 143 10.49 6.13 4.78
C VAL A 143 9.25 5.26 4.70
N LEU A 144 9.10 4.32 5.64
CA LEU A 144 7.91 3.47 5.68
C LEU A 144 6.62 4.26 5.96
N GLY A 145 6.66 5.28 6.83
CA GLY A 145 5.53 6.17 7.04
C GLY A 145 5.12 6.93 5.77
N ALA A 146 6.11 7.38 4.98
CA ALA A 146 5.85 7.99 3.66
C ALA A 146 5.23 6.99 2.68
N VAL A 147 5.73 5.74 2.65
CA VAL A 147 5.14 4.65 1.86
C VAL A 147 3.68 4.42 2.23
N CYS A 148 3.34 4.36 3.51
CA CYS A 148 1.96 4.11 3.95
C CYS A 148 1.03 5.27 3.58
N TRP A 149 1.45 6.52 3.76
CA TRP A 149 0.67 7.68 3.30
C TRP A 149 0.50 7.71 1.78
N ALA A 150 1.55 7.39 1.03
CA ALA A 150 1.49 7.30 -0.42
C ALA A 150 0.55 6.16 -0.88
N ALA A 151 0.52 5.03 -0.16
CA ALA A 151 -0.40 3.92 -0.45
C ALA A 151 -1.86 4.32 -0.21
N ILE A 152 -2.16 5.07 0.86
CA ILE A 152 -3.49 5.67 1.06
C ILE A 152 -3.81 6.63 -0.09
N GLY A 153 -2.84 7.44 -0.55
CA GLY A 153 -3.00 8.32 -1.70
C GLY A 153 -3.33 7.57 -3.00
N VAL A 154 -2.62 6.47 -3.28
CA VAL A 154 -2.90 5.57 -4.40
C VAL A 154 -4.32 5.03 -4.33
N PHE A 155 -4.74 4.55 -3.15
CA PHE A 155 -6.11 4.11 -2.95
C PHE A 155 -7.13 5.22 -3.23
N LEU A 156 -6.92 6.43 -2.72
CA LEU A 156 -7.83 7.55 -2.93
C LEU A 156 -7.92 7.96 -4.39
N VAL A 157 -6.80 7.99 -5.13
CA VAL A 157 -6.81 8.26 -6.58
C VAL A 157 -7.61 7.20 -7.31
N GLY A 158 -7.34 5.92 -7.04
CA GLY A 158 -8.11 4.81 -7.62
C GLY A 158 -9.60 4.93 -7.29
N PHE A 159 -9.94 5.14 -6.02
CA PHE A 159 -11.33 5.29 -5.56
C PHE A 159 -12.05 6.43 -6.30
N VAL A 160 -11.45 7.61 -6.36
CA VAL A 160 -12.04 8.76 -7.06
C VAL A 160 -12.23 8.47 -8.54
N LEU A 161 -11.25 7.87 -9.22
CA LEU A 161 -11.39 7.52 -10.63
C LEU A 161 -12.48 6.47 -10.87
N ASN A 162 -12.65 5.50 -9.97
CA ASN A 162 -13.71 4.50 -10.05
C ASN A 162 -15.10 5.12 -9.83
N LEU A 163 -15.24 6.17 -9.01
CA LEU A 163 -16.51 6.90 -8.88
C LEU A 163 -16.96 7.58 -10.19
N PHE A 164 -16.02 7.94 -11.05
CA PHE A 164 -16.28 8.58 -12.34
C PHE A 164 -16.00 7.64 -13.52
N GLN A 165 -15.91 6.33 -13.30
CA GLN A 165 -15.46 5.36 -14.30
C GLN A 165 -16.26 5.47 -15.60
N ASP A 166 -17.59 5.51 -15.53
CA ASP A 166 -18.44 5.56 -16.73
C ASP A 166 -18.19 6.82 -17.58
N GLU A 167 -17.99 7.96 -16.94
CA GLU A 167 -17.69 9.22 -17.63
C GLU A 167 -16.29 9.20 -18.24
N VAL A 168 -15.30 8.68 -17.52
CA VAL A 168 -13.94 8.55 -18.04
C VAL A 168 -13.90 7.54 -19.20
N LEU A 169 -14.61 6.42 -19.10
CA LEU A 169 -14.69 5.42 -20.18
C LEU A 169 -15.33 5.99 -21.45
N LYS A 170 -16.39 6.80 -21.32
CA LYS A 170 -16.99 7.52 -22.46
C LYS A 170 -15.96 8.44 -23.13
N VAL A 171 -15.19 9.19 -22.34
CA VAL A 171 -14.13 10.08 -22.84
C VAL A 171 -12.98 9.30 -23.49
N LEU A 172 -12.65 8.13 -22.96
CA LEU A 172 -11.66 7.21 -23.53
C LEU A 172 -12.18 6.45 -24.77
N GLY A 173 -13.42 6.69 -25.17
CA GLY A 173 -14.00 6.16 -26.40
C GLY A 173 -14.70 4.82 -26.24
N SER A 174 -15.35 4.54 -25.11
CA SER A 174 -16.21 3.35 -24.95
C SER A 174 -17.48 3.48 -25.80
N GLY A 175 -17.45 2.94 -27.01
CA GLY A 175 -18.57 2.86 -27.94
C GLY A 175 -19.48 1.64 -27.72
N SER A 176 -20.29 1.33 -28.72
CA SER A 176 -21.25 0.21 -28.68
C SER A 176 -20.63 -1.16 -28.98
N THR A 177 -19.37 -1.22 -29.44
CA THR A 177 -18.70 -2.49 -29.76
C THR A 177 -17.91 -3.03 -28.56
N GLN A 178 -17.86 -4.36 -28.40
CA GLN A 178 -17.07 -5.00 -27.34
C GLN A 178 -15.58 -4.64 -27.42
N SER A 179 -15.02 -4.53 -28.63
CA SER A 179 -13.62 -4.15 -28.84
C SER A 179 -13.31 -2.74 -28.35
N SER A 180 -14.23 -1.80 -28.58
CA SER A 180 -14.10 -0.42 -28.13
C SER A 180 -14.20 -0.30 -26.61
N GLN A 181 -15.10 -1.07 -25.98
CA GLN A 181 -15.21 -1.12 -24.52
C GLN A 181 -13.97 -1.74 -23.86
N ALA A 182 -13.44 -2.83 -24.42
CA ALA A 182 -12.23 -3.48 -23.93
C ALA A 182 -11.01 -2.54 -23.99
N ASN A 183 -10.79 -1.88 -25.14
CA ASN A 183 -9.69 -0.93 -25.30
C ASN A 183 -9.82 0.28 -24.35
N ALA A 184 -11.04 0.80 -24.14
CA ALA A 184 -11.28 1.88 -23.18
C ALA A 184 -10.97 1.44 -21.74
N ALA A 185 -11.32 0.21 -21.36
CA ALA A 185 -11.03 -0.34 -20.04
C ALA A 185 -9.51 -0.55 -19.80
N GLU A 186 -8.77 -0.97 -20.83
CA GLU A 186 -7.31 -1.07 -20.78
C GLU A 186 -6.67 0.32 -20.57
N LEU A 187 -7.10 1.32 -21.37
CA LEU A 187 -6.64 2.70 -21.23
C LEU A 187 -6.99 3.29 -19.86
N PHE A 188 -8.18 3.01 -19.35
CA PHE A 188 -8.59 3.44 -18.01
C PHE A 188 -7.68 2.85 -16.94
N THR A 189 -7.39 1.55 -17.01
CA THR A 189 -6.51 0.86 -16.06
C THR A 189 -5.09 1.42 -16.11
N PHE A 190 -4.57 1.69 -17.31
CA PHE A 190 -3.28 2.34 -17.51
C PHE A 190 -3.26 3.76 -16.91
N LEU A 191 -4.25 4.59 -17.22
CA LEU A 191 -4.35 5.96 -16.74
C LEU A 191 -4.45 6.01 -15.21
N GLN A 192 -5.30 5.15 -14.62
CA GLN A 192 -5.43 5.03 -13.17
C GLN A 192 -4.10 4.67 -12.52
N SER A 193 -3.37 3.70 -13.08
CA SER A 193 -2.08 3.27 -12.56
C SER A 193 -1.01 4.35 -12.68
N LEU A 194 -0.99 5.08 -13.80
CA LEU A 194 -0.10 6.20 -14.04
C LEU A 194 -0.35 7.33 -13.03
N LEU A 195 -1.59 7.78 -12.88
CA LEU A 195 -1.97 8.84 -11.94
C LEU A 195 -1.71 8.44 -10.49
N SER A 196 -1.96 7.18 -10.14
CA SER A 196 -1.65 6.63 -8.83
C SER A 196 -0.15 6.63 -8.56
N GLY A 197 0.67 6.21 -9.52
CA GLY A 197 2.13 6.28 -9.41
C GLY A 197 2.65 7.71 -9.24
N LEU A 198 2.14 8.67 -10.04
CA LEU A 198 2.48 10.09 -9.89
C LEU A 198 2.13 10.60 -8.49
N ALA A 199 0.92 10.31 -8.00
CA ALA A 199 0.48 10.68 -6.67
C ALA A 199 1.38 10.06 -5.58
N ALA A 200 1.72 8.78 -5.69
CA ALA A 200 2.62 8.10 -4.77
C ALA A 200 3.98 8.81 -4.67
N GLY A 201 4.59 9.12 -5.81
CA GLY A 201 5.88 9.80 -5.85
C GLY A 201 5.83 11.21 -5.23
N LEU A 202 4.80 12.00 -5.56
CA LEU A 202 4.64 13.37 -5.05
C LEU A 202 4.34 13.40 -3.55
N ILE A 203 3.50 12.50 -3.05
CA ILE A 203 3.17 12.37 -1.62
C ILE A 203 4.43 11.99 -0.84
N SER A 204 5.13 10.94 -1.28
CA SER A 204 6.37 10.47 -0.64
C SER A 204 7.43 11.56 -0.61
N TYR A 205 7.63 12.26 -1.73
CA TYR A 205 8.53 13.41 -1.80
C TYR A 205 8.19 14.51 -0.79
N LYS A 206 6.92 14.94 -0.76
CA LYS A 206 6.45 16.02 0.13
C LYS A 206 6.63 15.66 1.60
N ILE A 207 6.35 14.41 1.97
CA ILE A 207 6.50 13.93 3.35
C ILE A 207 7.98 13.86 3.74
N LEU A 208 8.83 13.25 2.91
CA LEU A 208 10.24 13.08 3.24
C LEU A 208 11.01 14.40 3.27
N ARG A 209 10.69 15.33 2.36
CA ARG A 209 11.34 16.64 2.29
C ARG A 209 11.01 17.55 3.48
N ARG A 210 9.85 17.37 4.12
CA ARG A 210 9.43 18.18 5.27
C ARG A 210 10.10 17.79 6.58
N GLY A 211 10.60 16.57 6.70
CA GLY A 211 11.21 16.10 7.96
C GLY A 211 12.72 16.35 8.02
N ARG A 212 13.23 16.59 9.23
CA ARG A 212 14.66 16.71 9.52
C ARG A 212 15.15 15.53 10.39
N PRO A 213 16.41 15.06 10.22
CA PRO A 213 17.39 15.44 9.19
C PRO A 213 16.97 14.98 7.78
N ALA A 214 17.64 15.46 6.74
CA ALA A 214 17.35 15.06 5.36
C ALA A 214 17.65 13.57 5.15
N VAL A 215 16.81 12.90 4.34
CA VAL A 215 16.99 11.50 3.98
C VAL A 215 17.82 11.41 2.69
N ALA A 216 18.68 10.39 2.55
CA ALA A 216 19.44 10.18 1.33
C ALA A 216 18.52 9.97 0.11
N TRP A 217 18.97 10.42 -1.07
CA TRP A 217 18.17 10.43 -2.30
C TRP A 217 17.55 9.07 -2.69
N PRO A 218 18.19 7.88 -2.48
CA PRO A 218 17.59 6.60 -2.90
C PRO A 218 16.30 6.28 -2.13
N PHE A 219 16.16 6.79 -0.90
CA PHE A 219 14.96 6.57 -0.11
C PHE A 219 13.75 7.34 -0.64
N TYR A 220 13.93 8.39 -1.44
CA TYR A 220 12.83 9.03 -2.15
C TYR A 220 12.27 8.12 -3.24
N ALA A 221 13.13 7.48 -4.03
CA ALA A 221 12.73 6.49 -5.02
C ALA A 221 12.03 5.29 -4.35
N LEU A 222 12.60 4.77 -3.27
CA LEU A 222 12.03 3.66 -2.51
C LEU A 222 10.68 4.03 -1.88
N ALA A 223 10.54 5.24 -1.31
CA ALA A 223 9.25 5.69 -0.78
C ALA A 223 8.21 5.94 -1.88
N GLY A 224 8.62 6.48 -3.02
CA GLY A 224 7.74 6.73 -4.17
C GLY A 224 7.23 5.44 -4.79
N GLY A 225 8.10 4.44 -4.97
CA GLY A 225 7.74 3.13 -5.49
C GLY A 225 7.13 2.18 -4.45
N GLY A 226 7.26 2.49 -3.16
CA GLY A 226 6.83 1.63 -2.06
C GLY A 226 5.36 1.18 -2.12
N PRO A 227 4.38 2.04 -2.45
CA PRO A 227 3.00 1.60 -2.66
C PRO A 227 2.87 0.51 -3.73
N GLY A 228 3.59 0.65 -4.86
CA GLY A 228 3.64 -0.36 -5.91
C GLY A 228 4.27 -1.67 -5.43
N LEU A 229 5.32 -1.63 -4.62
CA LEU A 229 5.88 -2.83 -3.98
C LEU A 229 4.85 -3.53 -3.07
N LEU A 230 4.11 -2.76 -2.26
CA LEU A 230 3.08 -3.31 -1.40
C LEU A 230 1.95 -3.96 -2.20
N LEU A 231 1.54 -3.36 -3.32
CA LEU A 231 0.56 -3.95 -4.24
C LEU A 231 1.08 -5.24 -4.87
N VAL A 232 2.36 -5.30 -5.28
CA VAL A 232 2.99 -6.52 -5.81
C VAL A 232 2.99 -7.63 -4.77
N ILE A 233 3.36 -7.32 -3.52
CA ILE A 233 3.32 -8.28 -2.40
C ILE A 233 1.88 -8.75 -2.16
N GLY A 234 0.91 -7.83 -2.15
CA GLY A 234 -0.51 -8.14 -1.97
C GLY A 234 -1.08 -9.02 -3.07
N GLU A 235 -0.71 -8.79 -4.33
CA GLU A 235 -1.10 -9.65 -5.45
C GLU A 235 -0.44 -11.03 -5.33
N GLY A 236 0.83 -11.09 -4.92
CA GLY A 236 1.51 -12.36 -4.65
C GLY A 236 0.77 -13.20 -3.60
N LEU A 237 0.41 -12.57 -2.47
CA LEU A 237 -0.38 -13.22 -1.42
C LEU A 237 -1.73 -13.70 -1.95
N THR A 238 -2.45 -12.82 -2.66
CA THR A 238 -3.77 -13.14 -3.22
C THR A 238 -3.72 -14.26 -4.25
N ARG A 239 -2.69 -14.30 -5.11
CA ARG A 239 -2.46 -15.39 -6.07
C ARG A 239 -2.24 -16.73 -5.37
N THR A 240 -1.39 -16.75 -4.34
CA THR A 240 -1.11 -17.99 -3.59
C THR A 240 -2.30 -18.49 -2.78
N ALA A 241 -3.14 -17.58 -2.28
CA ALA A 241 -4.37 -17.93 -1.59
C ALA A 241 -5.44 -18.42 -2.57
N GLY A 242 -5.61 -17.71 -3.69
CA GLY A 242 -6.57 -18.04 -4.74
C GLY A 242 -6.32 -19.41 -5.37
N SER A 243 -5.06 -19.77 -5.64
CA SER A 243 -4.74 -21.11 -6.17
C SER A 243 -5.19 -22.23 -5.22
N ARG A 244 -5.01 -22.05 -3.91
CA ARG A 244 -5.47 -23.02 -2.90
C ARG A 244 -6.98 -23.11 -2.81
N VAL A 245 -7.70 -22.00 -2.99
CA VAL A 245 -9.17 -22.00 -3.02
C VAL A 245 -9.68 -22.75 -4.26
N LEU A 246 -9.04 -22.55 -5.42
CA LEU A 246 -9.38 -23.22 -6.69
C LEU A 246 -9.07 -24.72 -6.68
N ASP A 247 -7.94 -25.14 -6.09
CA ASP A 247 -7.59 -26.56 -5.97
C ASP A 247 -8.57 -27.33 -5.07
N LEU A 248 -9.19 -26.64 -4.11
CA LEU A 248 -10.14 -27.20 -3.15
C LEU A 248 -11.59 -27.15 -3.64
N ALA A 249 -11.94 -26.12 -4.39
CA ALA A 249 -13.21 -26.02 -5.10
C ALA A 249 -13.05 -26.63 -6.49
N GLY A 250 -13.16 -27.96 -6.61
CA GLY A 250 -13.11 -28.70 -7.90
C GLY A 250 -14.24 -28.38 -8.89
N LYS A 251 -14.76 -27.14 -8.90
CA LYS A 251 -15.94 -26.66 -9.63
C LYS A 251 -15.78 -25.19 -10.06
N VAL A 252 -14.64 -24.79 -10.62
CA VAL A 252 -14.56 -23.51 -11.32
C VAL A 252 -14.41 -23.81 -12.81
N SER A 253 -15.33 -23.28 -13.61
CA SER A 253 -15.29 -23.37 -15.07
C SER A 253 -13.95 -22.86 -15.61
N GLU A 254 -13.39 -23.51 -16.64
CA GLU A 254 -12.13 -23.09 -17.30
C GLU A 254 -12.18 -21.61 -17.73
N LEU A 255 -13.37 -21.14 -18.13
CA LEU A 255 -13.60 -19.75 -18.52
C LEU A 255 -13.34 -18.79 -17.34
N GLU A 256 -13.82 -19.12 -16.15
CA GLU A 256 -13.69 -18.27 -14.97
C GLU A 256 -12.25 -18.26 -14.44
N GLN A 257 -11.57 -19.40 -14.49
CA GLN A 257 -10.15 -19.47 -14.19
C GLN A 257 -9.33 -18.57 -15.14
N THR A 258 -9.66 -18.58 -16.44
CA THR A 258 -9.01 -17.74 -17.44
C THR A 258 -9.23 -16.25 -17.16
N VAL A 259 -10.46 -15.85 -16.85
CA VAL A 259 -10.80 -14.47 -16.49
C VAL A 259 -10.05 -14.02 -15.23
N GLN A 260 -9.99 -14.86 -14.19
CA GLN A 260 -9.25 -14.55 -12.96
C GLN A 260 -7.75 -14.39 -13.21
N GLN A 261 -7.14 -15.24 -14.04
CA GLN A 261 -5.73 -15.12 -14.42
C GLN A 261 -5.45 -13.83 -15.19
N MET A 262 -6.32 -13.47 -16.15
CA MET A 262 -6.21 -12.21 -16.89
C MET A 262 -6.28 -11.00 -15.97
N LEU A 263 -7.27 -10.94 -15.07
CA LEU A 263 -7.43 -9.85 -14.10
C LEU A 263 -6.25 -9.77 -13.13
N SER A 264 -5.77 -10.91 -12.66
CA SER A 264 -4.58 -10.98 -11.81
C SER A 264 -3.33 -10.48 -12.55
N GLY A 265 -3.20 -10.78 -13.84
CA GLY A 265 -2.16 -10.22 -14.71
C GLY A 265 -2.26 -8.70 -14.82
N ALA A 266 -3.45 -8.18 -15.08
CA ALA A 266 -3.72 -6.75 -15.18
C ALA A 266 -3.42 -6.00 -13.87
N ARG A 267 -3.81 -6.55 -12.72
CA ARG A 267 -3.51 -5.96 -11.39
C ARG A 267 -2.00 -5.93 -11.11
N PHE A 268 -1.29 -7.00 -11.45
CA PHE A 268 0.15 -7.05 -11.29
C PHE A 268 0.87 -6.03 -12.18
N ASN A 269 0.47 -5.91 -13.45
CA ASN A 269 1.00 -4.89 -14.35
C ASN A 269 0.72 -3.47 -13.83
N SER A 270 -0.50 -3.22 -13.34
CA SER A 270 -0.87 -1.96 -12.70
C SER A 270 0.01 -1.64 -11.50
N ALA A 271 0.29 -2.63 -10.64
CA ALA A 271 1.18 -2.49 -9.49
C ALA A 271 2.62 -2.14 -9.90
N LEU A 272 3.13 -2.74 -10.99
CA LEU A 272 4.43 -2.40 -11.56
C LEU A 272 4.46 -0.98 -12.12
N ILE A 273 3.41 -0.53 -12.81
CA ILE A 273 3.31 0.85 -13.29
C ILE A 273 3.38 1.81 -12.10
N VAL A 274 2.58 1.58 -11.03
CA VAL A 274 2.61 2.40 -9.82
C VAL A 274 4.01 2.41 -9.19
N LEU A 275 4.67 1.25 -9.11
CA LEU A 275 6.04 1.10 -8.60
C LEU A 275 7.03 1.98 -9.35
N PHE A 276 7.12 1.83 -10.67
CA PHE A 276 8.13 2.52 -11.47
C PHE A 276 7.80 4.02 -11.61
N VAL A 277 6.54 4.37 -11.90
CA VAL A 277 6.12 5.76 -12.04
C VAL A 277 6.30 6.50 -10.71
N GLY A 278 5.96 5.88 -9.58
CA GLY A 278 6.15 6.47 -8.26
C GLY A 278 7.62 6.69 -7.90
N ALA A 279 8.47 5.70 -8.17
CA ALA A 279 9.91 5.82 -7.95
C ALA A 279 10.54 6.92 -8.81
N ILE A 280 10.23 6.95 -10.11
CA ILE A 280 10.72 7.96 -11.06
C ILE A 280 10.24 9.35 -10.63
N SER A 281 8.96 9.50 -10.32
CA SER A 281 8.36 10.79 -9.93
C SER A 281 9.00 11.38 -8.69
N ALA A 282 9.23 10.56 -7.66
CA ALA A 282 9.91 11.00 -6.44
C ALA A 282 11.38 11.38 -6.73
N THR A 283 12.07 10.61 -7.57
CA THR A 283 13.47 10.86 -7.98
C THR A 283 13.60 12.17 -8.74
N VAL A 284 12.71 12.43 -9.70
CA VAL A 284 12.68 13.70 -10.45
C VAL A 284 12.39 14.88 -9.52
N ALA A 285 11.44 14.71 -8.58
CA ALA A 285 11.08 15.76 -7.64
C ALA A 285 12.23 16.15 -6.68
N ILE A 286 13.01 15.18 -6.19
CA ILE A 286 14.19 15.47 -5.38
C ILE A 286 15.35 16.01 -6.23
N GLY A 287 15.57 15.47 -7.42
CA GLY A 287 16.63 15.91 -8.35
C GLY A 287 16.51 17.39 -8.70
N ARG A 288 15.29 17.91 -8.88
CA ARG A 288 15.00 19.34 -9.11
C ARG A 288 15.37 20.27 -7.94
N THR A 289 15.73 19.72 -6.78
CA THR A 289 16.02 20.51 -5.58
C THR A 289 17.45 20.41 -5.09
N ILE A 290 18.26 19.55 -5.72
CA ILE A 290 19.70 19.48 -5.46
C ILE A 290 20.35 20.66 -6.17
N ARG A 291 20.95 21.59 -5.40
CA ARG A 291 21.74 22.68 -5.99
C ARG A 291 23.04 22.12 -6.55
N PRO A 292 23.56 22.65 -7.68
CA PRO A 292 24.91 22.34 -8.13
C PRO A 292 25.89 22.59 -7.00
N ALA A 293 26.88 21.71 -6.83
CA ALA A 293 28.02 22.03 -5.98
C ALA A 293 28.62 23.34 -6.51
N ALA A 294 28.81 24.34 -5.63
CA ALA A 294 29.52 25.55 -6.01
C ALA A 294 30.87 25.08 -6.57
N ALA A 295 31.16 25.43 -7.82
CA ALA A 295 32.48 25.17 -8.39
C ALA A 295 33.49 25.81 -7.43
N GLU A 296 34.40 25.00 -6.88
CA GLU A 296 35.57 25.54 -6.20
C GLU A 296 36.23 26.50 -7.18
N GLU A 297 36.15 27.80 -6.88
CA GLU A 297 36.92 28.80 -7.60
C GLU A 297 38.39 28.37 -7.49
N PRO A 298 39.08 28.08 -8.61
CA PRO A 298 40.49 27.76 -8.55
C PRO A 298 41.18 28.94 -7.86
N ALA A 299 41.91 28.65 -6.78
CA ALA A 299 42.62 29.66 -6.01
C ALA A 299 43.55 30.46 -6.95
N LEU A 300 43.10 31.63 -7.37
CA LEU A 300 43.90 32.60 -8.09
C LEU A 300 44.91 33.17 -7.10
N GLY A 301 46.09 32.54 -7.01
CA GLY A 301 47.10 33.01 -6.07
C GLY A 301 48.37 32.18 -5.91
N GLU A 302 48.92 31.61 -6.98
CA GLU A 302 50.37 31.38 -7.04
C GLU A 302 50.88 31.79 -8.45
N VAL A 303 51.10 33.10 -8.59
CA VAL A 303 52.03 33.64 -9.57
C VAL A 303 53.24 34.12 -8.76
N VAL A 304 54.33 33.37 -8.83
CA VAL A 304 55.69 33.87 -8.57
C VAL A 304 56.56 33.41 -9.73
#